data_AF-A0A914REH2-F1
#
_entry.id   AF-A0A914REH2-F1
#
_cell.length_a   1.000
_cell.length_b   1.000
_cell.length_c   1.000
_cell.angle_alpha   90.00
_cell.angle_beta   90.00
_cell.angle_gamma   90.00
#
_symmetry.space_group_name_H-M   'P 1'
#
loop_
_entity.id
_entity.type
_entity.pdbx_description
1 polymer ?
#
loop_
_entity_poly.entity_id
_entity_poly.type
_entity_poly.pdbx_seq_one_letter_code
_entity_poly.pdbx_strand_id
1 'polypeptide(L)'
;LSTAFNEHSKSTTLFRPWNCQRSVHIGSTRSRSIIRSVFTDEGLCFFSLIVHRDRRRFLRGALRELCLLIKDQPGLLGPKILFVWMALSFSRDEVLWLLRHVDVWPSGGGKKNKHADEVIDKQISELLFHMHELRSLVQKYAGVIQRYYSQYVSGYDALALTEIVQALDGLTEDEATIMSDFCADIARISRSFLWLMCFA
;
A
#
# COMPACT_ATOMS: atom_id res chain seq x y z
N LEU A 1 -5.61 -20.80 -2.57
CA LEU A 1 -5.38 -19.56 -1.78
C LEU A 1 -5.67 -18.33 -2.65
N SER A 2 -6.84 -18.35 -3.29
CA SER A 2 -7.32 -17.32 -4.20
C SER A 2 -8.40 -16.54 -3.47
N THR A 3 -8.10 -15.30 -3.11
CA THR A 3 -9.09 -14.32 -2.63
C THR A 3 -8.82 -12.99 -3.32
N ALA A 4 -8.88 -13.00 -4.66
CA ALA A 4 -9.34 -11.82 -5.36
C ALA A 4 -10.79 -11.60 -4.89
N PHE A 5 -11.00 -10.62 -4.01
CA PHE A 5 -12.33 -10.12 -3.68
C PHE A 5 -12.87 -9.47 -4.95
N ASN A 6 -13.54 -10.30 -5.74
CA ASN A 6 -14.09 -9.93 -7.01
C ASN A 6 -15.38 -9.14 -6.75
N GLU A 7 -15.30 -7.80 -6.76
CA GLU A 7 -16.48 -6.93 -6.71
C GLU A 7 -17.46 -7.27 -7.87
N HIS A 8 -16.93 -7.78 -8.99
CA HIS A 8 -17.72 -8.31 -10.09
C HIS A 8 -18.43 -9.62 -9.71
N SER A 9 -17.82 -10.49 -8.89
CA SER A 9 -18.49 -11.73 -8.47
C SER A 9 -19.59 -11.45 -7.45
N LYS A 10 -19.44 -10.51 -6.51
CA LYS A 10 -20.55 -10.20 -5.57
C LYS A 10 -21.62 -9.29 -6.18
N SER A 11 -21.29 -8.43 -7.16
CA SER A 11 -22.31 -7.66 -7.88
C SER A 11 -23.07 -8.50 -8.91
N THR A 12 -22.43 -9.50 -9.55
CA THR A 12 -23.09 -10.33 -10.58
C THR A 12 -23.57 -11.70 -10.08
N THR A 13 -23.09 -12.24 -8.95
CA THR A 13 -23.77 -13.39 -8.31
C THR A 13 -25.02 -12.98 -7.53
N LEU A 14 -25.22 -11.68 -7.31
CA LEU A 14 -26.51 -11.07 -6.96
C LEU A 14 -27.38 -10.76 -8.20
N PHE A 15 -26.88 -11.06 -9.41
CA PHE A 15 -27.49 -10.74 -10.70
C PHE A 15 -27.24 -11.84 -11.74
N ARG A 16 -27.31 -13.12 -11.34
CA ARG A 16 -27.81 -14.15 -12.26
C ARG A 16 -29.27 -14.37 -11.92
N PRO A 17 -30.15 -14.53 -12.92
CA PRO A 17 -31.58 -14.35 -12.75
C PRO A 17 -32.12 -15.45 -11.84
N TRP A 18 -32.28 -15.13 -10.56
CA TRP A 18 -33.10 -15.93 -9.66
C TRP A 18 -34.37 -15.13 -9.38
N ASN A 19 -35.42 -15.59 -10.03
CA ASN A 19 -36.78 -15.33 -9.62
C ASN A 19 -36.93 -15.56 -8.10
N CYS A 20 -37.72 -14.67 -7.49
CA CYS A 20 -38.38 -14.76 -6.18
C CYS A 20 -37.61 -14.46 -4.87
N GLN A 21 -38.09 -13.37 -4.24
CA GLN A 21 -38.38 -13.24 -2.80
C GLN A 21 -37.22 -13.27 -1.79
N ARG A 22 -36.57 -12.12 -1.57
CA ARG A 22 -36.38 -11.59 -0.20
C ARG A 22 -36.02 -10.11 -0.19
N SER A 23 -36.88 -9.33 0.48
CA SER A 23 -36.73 -7.89 0.68
C SER A 23 -35.52 -7.61 1.58
N VAL A 24 -34.49 -6.97 1.03
CA VAL A 24 -33.46 -6.27 1.81
C VAL A 24 -33.47 -4.82 1.33
N HIS A 25 -34.07 -3.97 2.15
CA HIS A 25 -34.10 -2.53 1.96
C HIS A 25 -32.72 -1.95 2.30
N ILE A 26 -31.93 -1.66 1.26
CA ILE A 26 -30.77 -0.74 1.37
C ILE A 26 -31.06 0.44 0.45
N GLY A 27 -31.04 1.63 1.06
CA GLY A 27 -31.67 2.85 0.60
C GLY A 27 -31.10 3.48 -0.67
N SER A 28 -31.99 4.27 -1.28
CA SER A 28 -31.82 5.20 -2.39
C SER A 28 -31.51 4.62 -3.78
N THR A 29 -32.50 4.78 -4.66
CA THR A 29 -32.48 4.58 -6.13
C THR A 29 -31.33 5.33 -6.83
N ARG A 30 -30.80 6.40 -6.21
CA ARG A 30 -29.72 7.24 -6.75
C ARG A 30 -28.34 6.57 -6.72
N SER A 31 -28.03 5.74 -5.72
CA SER A 31 -26.75 5.01 -5.68
C SER A 31 -26.70 3.92 -6.76
N ARG A 32 -27.84 3.32 -7.09
CA ARG A 32 -27.92 2.28 -8.14
C ARG A 32 -27.71 2.86 -9.54
N SER A 33 -28.20 4.08 -9.82
CA SER A 33 -28.01 4.73 -11.12
C SER A 33 -26.57 5.19 -11.33
N ILE A 34 -25.90 5.70 -10.28
CA ILE A 34 -24.49 6.10 -10.33
C ILE A 34 -23.57 4.89 -10.60
N ILE A 35 -23.79 3.78 -9.90
CA ILE A 35 -23.00 2.55 -10.11
C ILE A 35 -23.25 2.01 -11.52
N ARG A 36 -24.49 2.04 -12.03
CA ARG A 36 -24.78 1.64 -13.41
C ARG A 36 -24.11 2.55 -14.44
N SER A 37 -24.15 3.88 -14.25
CA SER A 37 -23.51 4.82 -15.19
C SER A 37 -21.99 4.71 -15.24
N VAL A 38 -21.34 4.30 -14.14
CA VAL A 38 -19.90 4.01 -14.09
C VAL A 38 -19.53 2.71 -14.81
N PHE A 39 -20.44 1.72 -14.85
CA PHE A 39 -20.17 0.38 -15.38
C PHE A 39 -20.66 0.15 -16.83
N THR A 40 -21.57 0.98 -17.35
CA THR A 40 -22.04 0.91 -18.75
C THR A 40 -21.20 1.75 -19.73
N ASP A 41 -20.26 2.54 -19.23
CA ASP A 41 -19.43 3.39 -20.07
C ASP A 41 -18.09 2.72 -20.36
N GLU A 42 -18.00 2.02 -21.50
CA GLU A 42 -16.77 1.42 -22.04
C GLU A 42 -15.58 2.43 -22.02
N GLY A 43 -15.86 3.73 -22.09
CA GLY A 43 -14.87 4.80 -22.00
C GLY A 43 -14.23 4.98 -20.61
N LEU A 44 -14.97 4.75 -19.52
CA LEU A 44 -14.48 4.95 -18.15
C LEU A 44 -13.49 3.83 -17.74
N CYS A 45 -13.78 2.60 -18.15
CA CYS A 45 -12.89 1.46 -17.99
C CYS A 45 -11.59 1.66 -18.80
N PHE A 46 -11.68 2.16 -20.03
CA PHE A 46 -10.52 2.40 -20.89
C PHE A 46 -9.57 3.47 -20.32
N PHE A 47 -10.11 4.60 -19.84
CA PHE A 47 -9.31 5.63 -19.20
C PHE A 47 -8.58 5.10 -17.95
N SER A 48 -9.24 4.25 -17.18
CA SER A 48 -8.63 3.58 -16.03
C SER A 48 -7.42 2.72 -16.43
N LEU A 49 -7.50 1.90 -17.49
CA LEU A 49 -6.37 1.09 -17.98
C LEU A 49 -5.15 1.93 -18.34
N ILE A 50 -5.34 3.05 -19.06
CA ILE A 50 -4.26 3.95 -19.46
C ILE A 50 -3.59 4.55 -18.23
N VAL A 51 -4.38 5.06 -17.28
CA VAL A 51 -3.86 5.64 -16.04
C VAL A 51 -3.02 4.63 -15.26
N HIS A 52 -3.51 3.40 -15.10
CA HIS A 52 -2.77 2.35 -14.39
C HIS A 52 -1.51 1.90 -15.15
N ARG A 53 -1.56 1.86 -16.50
CA ARG A 53 -0.38 1.57 -17.33
C ARG A 53 0.71 2.64 -17.17
N ASP A 54 0.34 3.92 -17.20
CA ASP A 54 1.29 5.02 -17.03
C ASP A 54 1.86 5.07 -15.61
N ARG A 55 1.03 4.77 -14.60
CA ARG A 55 1.50 4.60 -13.20
C ARG A 55 2.54 3.49 -13.08
N ARG A 56 2.30 2.30 -13.66
CA ARG A 56 3.29 1.22 -13.66
C ARG A 56 4.58 1.62 -14.38
N ARG A 57 4.47 2.35 -15.50
CA ARG A 57 5.65 2.87 -16.21
C ARG A 57 6.46 3.84 -15.34
N PHE A 58 5.80 4.76 -14.66
CA PHE A 58 6.45 5.68 -13.72
C PHE A 58 7.11 4.93 -12.56
N LEU A 59 6.39 3.99 -11.94
CA LEU A 59 6.87 3.23 -10.78
C LEU A 59 8.10 2.38 -11.11
N ARG A 60 8.22 1.82 -12.33
CA ARG A 60 9.43 1.11 -12.76
C ARG A 60 10.66 2.02 -12.69
N GLY A 61 10.55 3.22 -13.25
CA GLY A 61 11.63 4.21 -13.18
C GLY A 61 11.94 4.63 -11.74
N ALA A 62 10.90 4.97 -10.97
CA ALA A 62 11.06 5.42 -9.59
C ALA A 62 11.71 4.35 -8.68
N LEU A 63 11.29 3.09 -8.79
CA LEU A 63 11.88 1.99 -8.04
C LEU A 63 13.34 1.73 -8.44
N ARG A 64 13.65 1.78 -9.74
CA ARG A 64 15.02 1.62 -10.24
C ARG A 64 15.94 2.70 -9.67
N GLU A 65 15.54 3.96 -9.76
CA GLU A 65 16.31 5.08 -9.21
C GLU A 65 16.48 4.96 -7.69
N LEU A 66 15.41 4.57 -6.98
CA LEU A 66 15.48 4.37 -5.53
C LEU A 66 16.43 3.22 -5.16
N CYS A 67 16.44 2.13 -5.92
CA CYS A 67 17.40 1.03 -5.73
C CYS A 67 18.84 1.50 -5.97
N LEU A 68 19.10 2.29 -7.01
CA LEU A 68 20.42 2.83 -7.30
C LEU A 68 20.91 3.78 -6.20
N LEU A 69 20.04 4.68 -5.75
CA LEU A 69 20.34 5.63 -4.68
C LEU A 69 20.71 4.91 -3.37
N ILE A 70 19.99 3.85 -3.00
CA ILE A 70 20.29 3.06 -1.79
C ILE A 70 21.58 2.26 -1.94
N LYS A 71 21.88 1.75 -3.14
CA LYS A 71 23.12 1.02 -3.42
C LYS A 71 24.34 1.92 -3.32
N ASP A 72 24.25 3.15 -3.83
CA ASP A 72 25.32 4.14 -3.78
C ASP A 72 25.54 4.63 -2.33
N GLN A 73 24.45 4.96 -1.65
CA GLN A 73 24.49 5.51 -0.28
C GLN A 73 23.55 4.76 0.66
N PRO A 74 23.97 3.61 1.22
CA PRO A 74 23.14 2.85 2.14
C PRO A 74 22.84 3.60 3.45
N GLY A 75 23.67 4.58 3.83
CA GLY A 75 23.44 5.45 4.99
C GLY A 75 22.18 6.32 4.88
N LEU A 76 21.77 6.64 3.65
CA LEU A 76 20.58 7.45 3.38
C LEU A 76 19.28 6.67 3.61
N LEU A 77 19.37 5.34 3.76
CA LEU A 77 18.23 4.46 3.94
C LEU A 77 17.48 4.73 5.24
N GLY A 78 18.16 5.15 6.31
CA GLY A 78 17.52 5.53 7.57
C GLY A 78 16.48 6.64 7.39
N PRO A 79 16.88 7.87 7.03
CA PRO A 79 15.96 8.99 6.86
C PRO A 79 15.00 8.83 5.67
N LYS A 80 15.36 8.04 4.64
CA LYS A 80 14.52 7.85 3.44
C LYS A 80 13.68 6.57 3.43
N ILE A 81 13.64 5.78 4.51
CA ILE A 81 12.92 4.50 4.50
C ILE A 81 11.42 4.65 4.17
N LEU A 82 10.82 5.78 4.52
CA LEU A 82 9.41 6.07 4.20
C LEU A 82 9.16 6.04 2.68
N PHE A 83 10.09 6.56 1.87
CA PHE A 83 9.99 6.49 0.42
C PHE A 83 10.04 5.06 -0.10
N VAL A 84 10.81 4.19 0.56
CA VAL A 84 10.88 2.77 0.24
C VAL A 84 9.54 2.08 0.49
N TRP A 85 8.94 2.29 1.66
CA TRP A 85 7.63 1.71 1.99
C TRP A 85 6.51 2.24 1.09
N MET A 86 6.50 3.55 0.80
CA MET A 86 5.54 4.14 -0.14
C MET A 86 5.68 3.55 -1.55
N ALA A 87 6.91 3.48 -2.08
CA ALA A 87 7.14 2.92 -3.41
C ALA A 87 6.73 1.44 -3.51
N LEU A 88 7.03 0.64 -2.47
CA LEU A 88 6.58 -0.75 -2.38
C LEU A 88 5.06 -0.88 -2.29
N SER A 89 4.39 0.00 -1.52
CA SER A 89 2.93 -0.01 -1.41
C SER A 89 2.27 0.32 -2.73
N PHE A 90 2.68 1.41 -3.40
CA PHE A 90 2.11 1.81 -4.69
C PHE A 90 2.33 0.74 -5.76
N SER A 91 3.51 0.12 -5.78
CA SER A 91 3.82 -0.94 -6.74
C SER A 91 3.01 -2.21 -6.46
N ARG A 92 2.84 -2.59 -5.18
CA ARG A 92 1.95 -3.68 -4.78
C ARG A 92 0.51 -3.43 -5.24
N ASP A 93 0.01 -2.22 -5.05
CA ASP A 93 -1.38 -1.88 -5.37
C ASP A 93 -1.62 -1.94 -6.89
N GLU A 94 -0.67 -1.48 -7.70
CA GLU A 94 -0.75 -1.62 -9.17
C GLU A 94 -0.66 -3.08 -9.65
N VAL A 95 0.19 -3.90 -9.02
CA VAL A 95 0.27 -5.35 -9.31
C VAL A 95 -1.05 -6.04 -8.95
N LEU A 96 -1.59 -5.77 -7.77
CA LEU A 96 -2.87 -6.33 -7.33
C LEU A 96 -4.02 -5.86 -8.21
N TRP A 97 -4.02 -4.60 -8.62
CA TRP A 97 -5.00 -4.06 -9.56
C TRP A 97 -4.93 -4.80 -10.89
N LEU A 98 -3.73 -4.98 -11.46
CA LEU A 98 -3.55 -5.70 -12.72
C LEU A 98 -4.05 -7.14 -12.63
N LEU A 99 -3.68 -7.87 -11.57
CA LEU A 99 -4.10 -9.26 -11.37
C LEU A 99 -5.63 -9.41 -11.23
N ARG A 100 -6.31 -8.42 -10.66
CA ARG A 100 -7.78 -8.46 -10.53
C ARG A 100 -8.50 -8.18 -11.85
N HIS A 101 -7.90 -7.38 -12.72
CA HIS A 101 -8.54 -6.90 -13.95
C HIS A 101 -8.14 -7.69 -15.20
N VAL A 102 -7.01 -8.41 -15.18
CA VAL A 102 -6.55 -9.21 -16.35
C VAL A 102 -7.54 -10.32 -16.74
N ASP A 103 -8.18 -10.96 -15.76
CA ASP A 103 -9.12 -12.07 -15.99
C ASP A 103 -10.59 -11.62 -16.14
N VAL A 104 -10.92 -10.42 -15.66
CA VAL A 104 -12.29 -9.89 -15.60
C VAL A 104 -12.59 -8.95 -16.77
N TRP A 105 -11.57 -8.48 -17.48
CA TRP A 105 -11.76 -7.57 -18.61
C TRP A 105 -12.67 -8.21 -19.67
N PRO A 106 -13.70 -7.49 -20.16
CA PRO A 106 -14.58 -8.02 -21.20
C PRO A 106 -13.74 -8.27 -22.45
N SER A 107 -13.32 -9.52 -22.64
CA SER A 107 -12.86 -10.02 -23.94
C SER A 107 -14.08 -10.04 -24.84
N GLY A 108 -14.40 -8.89 -25.42
CA GLY A 108 -15.55 -8.70 -26.30
C GLY A 108 -15.58 -9.79 -27.35
N GLY A 109 -16.61 -10.64 -27.27
CA GLY A 109 -16.89 -11.66 -28.26
C GLY A 109 -17.23 -10.98 -29.58
N GLY A 110 -16.25 -10.86 -30.47
CA GLY A 110 -16.47 -10.49 -31.87
C GLY A 110 -15.62 -9.31 -32.35
N LYS A 111 -14.77 -9.61 -33.34
CA LYS A 111 -14.01 -8.71 -34.24
C LYS A 111 -12.95 -7.81 -33.59
N LYS A 112 -11.69 -8.26 -33.78
CA LYS A 112 -10.41 -7.55 -33.62
C LYS A 112 -10.21 -6.89 -32.25
N ASN A 113 -9.76 -7.73 -31.34
CA ASN A 113 -9.24 -7.41 -30.02
C ASN A 113 -7.92 -6.60 -30.11
N LYS A 114 -7.97 -5.35 -30.58
CA LYS A 114 -6.80 -4.45 -30.61
C LYS A 114 -6.35 -4.02 -29.20
N HIS A 115 -7.22 -4.12 -28.21
CA HIS A 115 -7.00 -3.59 -26.86
C HIS A 115 -6.57 -4.64 -25.82
N ALA A 116 -6.68 -5.96 -26.10
CA ALA A 116 -6.13 -6.97 -25.18
C ALA A 116 -4.62 -6.85 -24.97
N ASP A 117 -3.88 -6.38 -25.97
CA ASP A 117 -2.43 -6.18 -25.86
C ASP A 117 -2.08 -4.95 -24.98
N GLU A 118 -3.05 -4.06 -24.70
CA GLU A 118 -2.89 -2.92 -23.79
C GLU A 118 -3.17 -3.28 -22.33
N VAL A 119 -3.98 -4.33 -22.09
CA VAL A 119 -4.22 -4.91 -20.76
C VAL A 119 -3.00 -5.73 -20.30
N ILE A 120 -2.27 -6.34 -21.24
CA ILE A 120 -1.10 -7.18 -20.95
C ILE A 120 0.15 -6.31 -20.77
N ASP A 121 0.62 -6.18 -19.53
CA ASP A 121 1.90 -5.51 -19.25
C ASP A 121 3.08 -6.48 -19.41
N LYS A 122 3.71 -6.48 -20.60
CA LYS A 122 4.88 -7.30 -20.92
C LYS A 122 6.10 -7.01 -20.03
N GLN A 123 6.13 -5.85 -19.38
CA GLN A 123 7.22 -5.38 -18.52
C GLN A 123 6.84 -5.44 -17.03
N ILE A 124 5.85 -6.25 -16.65
CA ILE A 124 5.49 -6.45 -15.24
C ILE A 124 6.61 -7.16 -14.45
N SER A 125 7.37 -8.04 -15.11
CA SER A 125 8.52 -8.74 -14.54
C SER A 125 9.61 -7.78 -14.07
N GLU A 126 9.87 -6.71 -14.83
CA GLU A 126 10.81 -5.65 -14.46
C GLU A 126 10.37 -4.91 -13.19
N LEU A 127 9.07 -4.60 -13.07
CA LEU A 127 8.51 -3.98 -11.87
C LEU A 127 8.69 -4.89 -10.64
N LEU A 128 8.33 -6.18 -10.78
CA LEU A 128 8.46 -7.16 -9.71
C LEU A 128 9.92 -7.39 -9.30
N PHE A 129 10.84 -7.36 -10.26
CA PHE A 129 12.28 -7.44 -10.01
C PHE A 129 12.74 -6.28 -9.12
N HIS A 130 12.43 -5.03 -9.49
CA HIS A 130 12.83 -3.88 -8.68
C HIS A 130 12.15 -3.84 -7.30
N MET A 131 10.89 -4.31 -7.19
CA MET A 131 10.25 -4.48 -5.88
C MET A 131 11.02 -5.48 -5.00
N HIS A 132 11.43 -6.62 -5.57
CA HIS A 132 12.18 -7.63 -4.84
C HIS A 132 13.59 -7.16 -4.47
N GLU A 133 14.26 -6.49 -5.40
CA GLU A 133 15.56 -5.88 -5.19
C GLU A 133 15.53 -4.86 -4.06
N LEU A 134 14.54 -3.97 -4.06
CA LEU A 134 14.37 -2.97 -3.01
C LEU A 134 14.13 -3.61 -1.63
N ARG A 135 13.33 -4.68 -1.56
CA ARG A 135 13.15 -5.47 -0.32
C ARG A 135 14.46 -6.09 0.15
N SER A 136 15.24 -6.65 -0.78
CA SER A 136 16.54 -7.24 -0.48
C SER A 136 17.54 -6.21 0.05
N LEU A 137 17.51 -4.98 -0.47
CA LEU A 137 18.32 -3.87 0.05
C LEU A 137 17.92 -3.47 1.47
N VAL A 138 16.62 -3.40 1.77
CA VAL A 138 16.13 -3.13 3.13
C VAL A 138 16.61 -4.19 4.11
N GLN A 139 16.53 -5.47 3.73
CA GLN A 139 17.02 -6.57 4.57
C GLN A 139 18.54 -6.52 4.75
N LYS A 140 19.29 -6.25 3.67
CA LYS A 140 20.75 -6.16 3.70
C LYS A 140 21.25 -5.03 4.62
N TYR A 141 20.56 -3.89 4.63
CA TYR A 141 20.95 -2.71 5.40
C TYR A 141 20.06 -2.47 6.63
N ALA A 142 19.38 -3.51 7.13
CA ALA A 142 18.50 -3.43 8.29
C ALA A 142 19.21 -2.81 9.51
N GLY A 143 20.49 -3.14 9.73
CA GLY A 143 21.28 -2.55 10.81
C GLY A 143 21.46 -1.04 10.71
N VAL A 144 21.50 -0.47 9.50
CA VAL A 144 21.58 0.98 9.27
C VAL A 144 20.27 1.64 9.67
N ILE A 145 19.14 1.07 9.24
CA ILE A 145 17.80 1.54 9.60
C ILE A 145 17.60 1.49 11.11
N GLN A 146 17.91 0.34 11.72
CA GLN A 146 17.77 0.13 13.15
C GLN A 146 18.61 1.13 13.95
N ARG A 147 19.88 1.33 13.56
CA ARG A 147 20.75 2.31 14.22
C ARG A 147 20.16 3.71 14.12
N TYR A 148 19.75 4.13 12.93
CA TYR A 148 19.14 5.44 12.71
C TYR A 148 17.91 5.65 13.60
N TYR A 149 16.94 4.73 13.56
CA TYR A 149 15.70 4.88 14.33
C TYR A 149 15.91 4.72 15.84
N SER A 150 16.82 3.86 16.29
CA SER A 150 17.13 3.78 17.73
C SER A 150 17.68 5.11 18.26
N GLN A 151 18.56 5.77 17.50
CA GLN A 151 19.11 7.07 17.87
C GLN A 151 18.09 8.20 17.75
N TYR A 152 17.23 8.14 16.74
CA TYR A 152 16.16 9.11 16.54
C TYR A 152 15.14 9.05 17.68
N VAL A 153 14.68 7.84 18.03
CA VAL A 153 13.69 7.63 19.09
C VAL A 153 14.26 8.00 20.45
N SER A 154 15.44 7.48 20.82
CA SER A 154 16.01 7.76 22.15
C SER A 154 16.56 9.18 22.28
N GLY A 155 17.00 9.80 21.18
CA GLY A 155 17.72 11.07 21.19
C GLY A 155 16.86 12.29 20.85
N TYR A 156 15.74 12.11 20.15
CA TYR A 156 14.84 13.19 19.77
C TYR A 156 13.42 12.94 20.28
N ASP A 157 12.76 11.85 19.86
CA ASP A 157 11.35 11.61 20.21
C ASP A 157 11.14 11.49 21.72
N ALA A 158 12.05 10.81 22.44
CA ALA A 158 11.98 10.67 23.89
C ALA A 158 12.03 12.03 24.61
N LEU A 159 12.89 12.94 24.15
CA LEU A 159 13.04 14.28 24.74
C LEU A 159 11.82 15.14 24.42
N ALA A 160 11.41 15.19 23.16
CA ALA A 160 10.24 15.95 22.72
C ALA A 160 8.96 15.47 23.42
N LEU A 161 8.79 14.15 23.57
CA LEU A 161 7.65 13.59 24.29
C LEU A 161 7.68 13.95 25.78
N THR A 162 8.85 13.90 26.42
CA THR A 162 8.99 14.29 27.84
C THR A 162 8.60 15.74 28.05
N GLU A 163 9.02 16.65 27.15
CA GLU A 163 8.64 18.07 27.19
C GLU A 163 7.12 18.25 27.03
N ILE A 164 6.50 17.51 26.10
CA ILE A 164 5.04 17.56 25.89
C ILE A 164 4.31 17.09 27.15
N VAL A 165 4.73 15.96 27.74
CA VAL A 165 4.11 15.39 28.96
C VAL A 165 4.26 16.34 30.14
N GLN A 166 5.41 16.99 30.30
CA GLN A 166 5.64 17.99 31.35
C GLN A 166 4.79 19.25 31.18
N ALA A 167 4.37 19.57 29.95
CA ALA A 167 3.51 20.71 29.65
C ALA A 167 2.01 20.40 29.77
N LEU A 168 1.62 19.15 30.02
CA LEU A 168 0.22 18.77 30.20
C LEU A 168 -0.25 19.12 31.62
N ASP A 169 -1.25 19.99 31.71
CA ASP A 169 -1.96 20.29 32.96
C ASP A 169 -3.22 19.41 33.10
N GLY A 170 -3.60 19.10 34.34
CA GLY A 170 -4.86 18.42 34.65
C GLY A 170 -4.84 16.90 34.50
N LEU A 171 -3.67 16.27 34.43
CA LEU A 171 -3.53 14.81 34.45
C LEU A 171 -3.86 14.25 35.85
N THR A 172 -4.54 13.11 35.87
CA THR A 172 -4.67 12.29 37.08
C THR A 172 -3.33 11.62 37.43
N GLU A 173 -3.17 11.18 38.68
CA GLU A 173 -1.95 10.50 39.15
C GLU A 173 -1.62 9.24 38.33
N ASP A 174 -2.66 8.47 37.96
CA ASP A 174 -2.52 7.27 37.12
C ASP A 174 -2.03 7.62 35.71
N GLU A 175 -2.63 8.64 35.08
CA GLU A 175 -2.24 9.09 33.73
C GLU A 175 -0.81 9.65 33.73
N ALA A 176 -0.45 10.44 34.74
CA ALA A 176 0.90 10.98 34.88
C ALA A 176 1.94 9.88 35.07
N THR A 177 1.61 8.83 35.82
CA THR A 177 2.45 7.65 36.01
C THR A 177 2.66 6.91 34.69
N ILE A 178 1.57 6.61 33.96
CA ILE A 178 1.63 5.91 32.66
C ILE A 178 2.45 6.70 31.64
N MET A 179 2.25 8.03 31.56
CA MET A 179 3.00 8.88 30.63
C MET A 179 4.49 8.97 30.98
N SER A 180 4.81 9.03 32.26
CA SER A 180 6.21 9.06 32.73
C SER A 180 6.92 7.73 32.45
N ASP A 181 6.26 6.60 32.72
CA ASP A 181 6.77 5.27 32.41
C ASP A 181 7.00 5.10 30.90
N PHE A 182 6.05 5.56 30.08
CA PHE A 182 6.18 5.52 28.63
C PHE A 182 7.37 6.36 28.11
N CYS A 183 7.57 7.57 28.65
CA CYS A 183 8.74 8.39 28.32
C CYS A 183 10.06 7.68 28.71
N ALA A 184 10.08 7.04 29.88
CA ALA A 184 11.25 6.30 30.35
C ALA A 184 11.54 5.07 29.48
N ASP A 185 10.51 4.38 29.00
CA ASP A 185 10.65 3.22 28.12
C ASP A 185 11.18 3.61 26.74
N ILE A 186 10.64 4.68 26.14
CA ILE A 186 11.12 5.20 24.86
C ILE A 186 12.58 5.64 24.97
N ALA A 187 12.97 6.33 26.05
CA ALA A 187 14.35 6.74 26.28
C ALA A 187 15.32 5.55 26.41
N ARG A 188 14.83 4.39 26.89
CA ARG A 188 15.63 3.17 27.10
C ARG A 188 15.64 2.22 25.91
N ILE A 189 14.95 2.54 24.79
CA ILE A 189 15.03 1.76 23.56
C ILE A 189 16.49 1.74 23.07
N SER A 190 17.20 0.66 23.40
CA SER A 190 18.58 0.42 23.00
C SER A 190 18.69 -0.90 22.23
N ARG A 191 19.41 -0.83 21.11
CA ARG A 191 19.96 -1.81 20.12
C ARG A 191 19.46 -3.27 20.03
N SER A 192 18.85 -3.86 21.04
CA SER A 192 18.53 -5.29 21.12
C SER A 192 17.11 -5.65 20.68
N PHE A 193 16.14 -4.73 20.75
CA PHE A 193 14.71 -5.10 20.64
C PHE A 193 14.09 -4.98 19.23
N LEU A 194 14.75 -4.30 18.28
CA LEU A 194 14.18 -4.10 16.93
C LEU A 194 14.23 -5.36 16.03
N TRP A 195 14.91 -6.43 16.47
CA TRP A 195 14.95 -7.70 15.73
C TRP A 195 13.58 -8.39 15.60
N LEU A 196 12.66 -8.16 16.55
CA LEU A 196 11.35 -8.83 16.56
C LEU A 196 10.30 -8.14 15.69
N MET A 197 10.40 -6.83 15.43
CA MET A 197 9.35 -6.11 14.68
C MET A 197 9.56 -6.09 13.17
N CYS A 198 10.76 -6.43 12.66
CA CYS A 198 11.01 -6.46 11.21
C CYS A 198 10.68 -7.82 10.55
N PHE A 199 10.20 -8.83 11.29
CA PHE A 199 9.96 -10.19 10.78
C PHE A 199 8.56 -10.76 11.05
N ALA A 200 7.56 -9.92 11.32
CA ALA A 200 6.14 -10.30 11.34
C ALA A 200 5.38 -9.59 10.22
#